data_AF-A0A3L7XIB5-F1
#
_entry.id   AF-A0A3L7XIB5-F1
#
_cell.length_a   1.000
_cell.length_b   1.000
_cell.length_c   1.000
_cell.angle_alpha   90.00
_cell.angle_beta   90.00
_cell.angle_gamma   90.00
#
_symmetry.space_group_name_H-M   'P 1'
#
loop_
_entity.id
_entity.type
_entity.pdbx_description
1 polymer ?
#
loop_
_entity_poly.entity_id
_entity_poly.type
_entity_poly.pdbx_seq_one_letter_code
_entity_poly.pdbx_strand_id
1 'polypeptide(L)'
;MSFDDPGDVRFRPDDDCPLFSQALEDHIVAVSRGSAPNAGRFCGNCYTPIARDTEMCPHCREDTRTGRAPVNAVPGELLDVLRRQRAIEAKWVNGFAYLGILIAAVTGIAIVLWVPFFRDSLIWATVFYGAYLLVGSRVLPAILGGYYGDRIGYEKARVETRAAWVEWVAARG
;
A
#
# COMPACT_ATOMS: atom_id res chain seq x y z
N MET A 1 16.41 14.92 7.24
CA MET A 1 15.06 14.84 7.86
C MET A 1 14.81 13.36 8.09
N SER A 2 14.70 12.93 9.36
CA SER A 2 14.35 11.55 9.66
C SER A 2 12.91 11.30 9.20
N PHE A 3 12.73 10.23 8.44
CA PHE A 3 11.46 9.79 7.85
C PHE A 3 10.67 8.97 8.87
N ASP A 4 10.54 9.48 10.10
CA ASP A 4 9.59 8.91 11.07
C ASP A 4 8.25 9.61 10.86
N ASP A 5 7.62 9.35 9.70
CA ASP A 5 6.25 9.75 9.44
C ASP A 5 5.33 8.76 10.19
N PRO A 6 4.54 9.20 11.20
CA PRO A 6 3.56 8.34 11.86
C PRO A 6 2.46 7.82 10.91
N GLY A 7 2.44 8.25 9.64
CA GLY A 7 1.63 7.71 8.55
C GLY A 7 2.17 6.41 7.91
N ASP A 8 3.44 6.04 8.11
CA ASP A 8 4.06 4.85 7.47
C ASP A 8 3.89 3.55 8.28
N VAL A 9 3.00 3.56 9.27
CA VAL A 9 2.66 2.34 10.00
C VAL A 9 1.58 1.58 9.23
N ARG A 10 2.00 0.82 8.19
CA ARG A 10 1.12 -0.10 7.43
C ARG A 10 0.42 -1.12 8.33
N PHE A 11 1.08 -1.48 9.44
CA PHE A 11 0.58 -2.42 10.43
C PHE A 11 -0.03 -1.70 11.64
N ARG A 12 -1.36 -1.74 11.77
CA ARG A 12 -2.05 -1.28 12.99
C ARG A 12 -2.53 -2.48 13.81
N PRO A 13 -1.91 -2.76 14.97
CA PRO A 13 -2.29 -3.90 15.80
C PRO A 13 -3.69 -3.75 16.44
N ASP A 14 -4.19 -2.51 16.57
CA ASP A 14 -5.43 -2.20 17.30
C ASP A 14 -6.70 -2.15 16.42
N ASP A 15 -6.60 -2.49 15.13
CA ASP A 15 -7.71 -2.32 14.17
C ASP A 15 -8.70 -3.52 14.10
N ASP A 16 -8.65 -4.46 15.06
CA ASP A 16 -9.43 -5.73 15.05
C ASP A 16 -9.31 -6.51 13.73
N CYS A 17 -8.23 -6.25 13.02
CA CYS A 17 -7.94 -6.75 11.69
C CYS A 17 -6.67 -7.58 11.86
N PRO A 18 -6.76 -8.90 12.09
CA PRO A 18 -5.59 -9.75 12.36
C PRO A 18 -4.69 -9.94 11.12
N LEU A 19 -4.97 -9.17 10.06
CA LEU A 19 -4.34 -9.24 8.77
C LEU A 19 -2.92 -8.71 8.86
N PHE A 20 -2.05 -9.70 8.92
CA PHE A 20 -0.66 -9.74 8.52
C PHE A 20 0.28 -9.03 9.49
N SER A 21 0.82 -9.84 10.42
CA SER A 21 2.18 -9.63 10.90
C SER A 21 3.05 -9.19 9.72
N GLN A 22 3.92 -8.20 9.90
CA GLN A 22 4.81 -7.72 8.85
C GLN A 22 5.52 -8.86 8.10
N ALA A 23 5.94 -9.91 8.82
CA ALA A 23 6.53 -11.12 8.24
C ALA A 23 5.64 -11.86 7.23
N LEU A 24 4.32 -11.88 7.45
CA LEU A 24 3.37 -12.51 6.53
C LEU A 24 3.17 -11.66 5.29
N GLU A 25 3.08 -10.34 5.47
CA GLU A 25 3.02 -9.42 4.34
C GLU A 25 4.25 -9.58 3.45
N ASP A 26 5.45 -9.58 4.04
CA ASP A 26 6.72 -9.75 3.32
C ASP A 26 6.79 -11.10 2.59
N HIS A 27 6.34 -12.18 3.22
CA HIS A 27 6.25 -13.48 2.57
C HIS A 27 5.34 -13.45 1.34
N ILE A 28 4.17 -12.82 1.46
CA ILE A 28 3.22 -12.69 0.35
C ILE A 28 3.76 -11.79 -0.75
N VAL A 29 4.48 -10.70 -0.42
CA VAL A 29 5.24 -9.93 -1.41
C VAL A 29 6.14 -10.86 -2.20
N ALA A 30 6.95 -11.66 -1.50
CA ALA A 30 7.92 -12.54 -2.13
C ALA A 30 7.22 -13.59 -3.03
N VAL A 31 6.11 -14.17 -2.57
CA VAL A 31 5.29 -15.09 -3.37
C VAL A 31 4.70 -14.41 -4.60
N SER A 32 4.13 -13.22 -4.43
CA SER A 32 3.51 -12.46 -5.55
C SER A 32 4.52 -12.04 -6.62
N ARG A 33 5.78 -11.81 -6.24
CA ARG A 33 6.89 -11.48 -7.14
C ARG A 33 7.55 -12.72 -7.74
N GLY A 34 7.14 -13.92 -7.34
CA GLY A 34 7.79 -15.17 -7.74
C GLY A 34 9.19 -15.37 -7.14
N SER A 35 9.58 -14.58 -6.14
CA SER A 35 10.88 -14.69 -5.47
C SER A 35 10.90 -15.69 -4.32
N ALA A 36 9.72 -16.20 -3.90
CA ALA A 36 9.59 -17.30 -2.95
C ALA A 36 8.38 -18.18 -3.28
N PRO A 37 8.40 -19.49 -2.97
CA PRO A 37 7.21 -20.33 -3.07
C PRO A 37 6.23 -20.06 -1.93
N ASN A 38 4.93 -20.29 -2.14
CA ASN A 38 3.91 -20.32 -1.08
C ASN A 38 4.02 -21.64 -0.29
N ALA A 39 5.17 -21.83 0.35
CA ALA A 39 5.48 -23.02 1.13
C ALA A 39 6.29 -22.60 2.36
N GLY A 40 5.91 -23.12 3.52
CA GLY A 40 6.54 -22.76 4.79
C GLY A 40 5.81 -23.41 5.96
N ARG A 41 6.05 -22.94 7.17
CA ARG A 41 5.24 -23.28 8.34
C ARG A 41 4.56 -22.00 8.81
N PHE A 42 3.24 -22.00 8.85
CA PHE A 42 2.44 -20.85 9.21
C PHE A 42 1.53 -21.18 10.38
N CYS A 43 1.23 -20.19 11.22
CA CYS A 43 0.24 -20.34 12.27
C CYS A 43 -1.13 -20.74 11.68
N GLY A 44 -1.79 -21.75 12.24
CA GLY A 44 -3.10 -22.20 11.77
C GLY A 44 -4.25 -21.19 12.01
N ASN A 45 -4.02 -20.17 12.85
CA ASN A 45 -5.01 -19.14 13.13
C ASN A 45 -4.78 -17.86 12.30
N CYS A 46 -3.60 -17.23 12.43
CA CYS A 46 -3.28 -15.93 11.81
C CYS A 46 -2.34 -16.03 10.59
N TYR A 47 -1.94 -17.23 10.18
CA TYR A 47 -1.02 -17.49 9.06
C TYR A 47 0.37 -16.88 9.16
N THR A 48 0.72 -16.24 10.27
CA THR A 48 2.07 -15.67 10.46
C THR A 48 3.12 -16.77 10.30
N PRO A 49 4.22 -16.53 9.54
CA PRO A 49 5.33 -17.47 9.45
C PRO A 49 5.87 -17.77 10.84
N ILE A 50 6.03 -19.05 11.18
CA ILE A 50 6.54 -19.52 12.47
C ILE A 50 7.68 -20.52 12.29
N ALA A 51 8.60 -20.58 13.26
CA ALA A 51 9.67 -21.59 13.25
C ALA A 51 9.10 -22.97 13.62
N ARG A 52 9.90 -24.04 13.45
CA ARG A 52 9.46 -25.44 13.68
C ARG A 52 9.24 -25.78 15.16
N ASP A 53 9.92 -25.07 16.04
CA ASP A 53 9.91 -25.21 17.49
C ASP A 53 9.03 -24.16 18.19
N THR A 54 8.40 -23.26 17.43
CA THR A 54 7.47 -22.28 17.98
C THR A 54 6.26 -22.99 18.57
N GLU A 55 6.13 -22.95 19.90
CA GLU A 55 4.97 -23.48 20.63
C GLU A 55 3.82 -22.48 20.64
N MET A 56 4.10 -21.18 20.74
CA MET A 56 3.11 -20.11 20.78
C MET A 56 3.38 -19.10 19.67
N CYS A 57 2.34 -18.72 18.92
CA CYS A 57 2.50 -17.76 17.82
C CYS A 57 2.92 -16.38 18.36
N PRO A 58 4.01 -15.77 17.84
CA PRO A 58 4.46 -14.46 18.32
C PRO A 58 3.47 -13.33 18.02
N HIS A 59 2.55 -13.54 17.07
CA HIS A 59 1.59 -12.53 16.64
C HIS A 59 0.24 -12.66 17.34
N CYS A 60 -0.45 -13.79 17.18
CA CYS A 60 -1.79 -13.98 17.76
C CYS A 60 -1.77 -14.66 19.15
N ARG A 61 -0.60 -15.08 19.64
CA ARG A 61 -0.43 -15.84 20.90
C ARG A 61 -1.21 -17.16 20.97
N GLU A 62 -1.72 -17.65 19.84
CA GLU A 62 -2.32 -18.98 19.74
C GLU A 62 -1.28 -20.07 20.00
N ASP A 63 -1.65 -21.06 20.81
CA ASP A 63 -0.85 -22.25 21.02
C ASP A 63 -0.93 -23.16 19.78
N THR A 64 0.22 -23.47 19.19
CA THR A 64 0.35 -24.30 17.99
C THR A 64 0.11 -25.79 18.25
N ARG A 65 0.13 -26.22 19.51
CA ARG A 65 -0.05 -27.62 19.95
C ARG A 65 -1.49 -27.91 20.33
N THR A 66 -2.16 -26.98 21.02
CA THR A 66 -3.52 -27.16 21.52
C THR A 66 -4.58 -26.44 20.68
N GLY A 67 -4.19 -25.38 19.96
CA GLY A 67 -5.05 -24.64 19.05
C GLY A 67 -5.09 -25.23 17.63
N ARG A 68 -5.25 -24.37 16.62
CA ARG A 68 -5.26 -24.80 15.21
C ARG A 68 -3.87 -25.26 14.76
N ALA A 69 -3.80 -26.46 14.21
CA ALA A 69 -2.55 -27.03 13.69
C ALA A 69 -1.90 -26.09 12.66
N PRO A 70 -0.56 -25.92 12.69
CA PRO A 70 0.16 -25.14 11.69
C PRO A 70 -0.10 -25.65 10.27
N VAL A 71 -0.22 -24.71 9.33
CA VAL A 71 -0.41 -25.04 7.91
C VAL A 71 0.89 -24.87 7.13
N ASN A 72 1.01 -25.59 6.01
CA ASN A 72 2.22 -25.56 5.18
C ASN A 72 2.17 -24.54 4.04
N ALA A 73 1.01 -23.95 3.79
CA ALA A 73 0.77 -22.97 2.74
C ALA A 73 -0.35 -22.01 3.17
N VAL A 74 -0.26 -20.76 2.71
CA VAL A 74 -1.35 -19.80 2.88
C VAL A 74 -2.48 -20.14 1.90
N PRO A 75 -3.76 -20.17 2.33
CA PRO A 75 -4.89 -20.42 1.44
C PRO A 75 -4.93 -19.46 0.25
N GLY A 76 -5.27 -19.96 -0.94
CA GLY A 76 -5.32 -19.15 -2.17
C GLY A 76 -6.30 -17.98 -2.08
N GLU A 77 -7.44 -18.18 -1.42
CA GLU A 77 -8.45 -17.14 -1.19
C GLU A 77 -7.87 -15.94 -0.44
N LEU A 78 -7.05 -16.18 0.59
CA LEU A 78 -6.42 -15.11 1.36
C LEU A 78 -5.36 -14.37 0.54
N LEU A 79 -4.61 -15.08 -0.31
CA LEU A 79 -3.69 -14.47 -1.26
C LEU A 79 -4.41 -13.56 -2.26
N ASP A 80 -5.60 -13.94 -2.71
CA ASP A 80 -6.37 -13.14 -3.65
C ASP A 80 -6.96 -11.88 -3.02
N VAL A 81 -7.43 -11.95 -1.77
CA VAL A 81 -7.86 -10.77 -0.99
C VAL A 81 -6.71 -9.75 -0.88
N LEU A 82 -5.51 -10.23 -0.57
CA LEU A 82 -4.31 -9.41 -0.47
C LEU A 82 -3.86 -8.79 -1.78
N ARG A 83 -3.92 -9.56 -2.87
CA ARG A 83 -3.64 -9.04 -4.22
C ARG A 83 -4.61 -7.91 -4.57
N ARG A 84 -5.89 -8.04 -4.21
CA ARG A 84 -6.90 -7.00 -4.42
C ARG A 84 -6.60 -5.75 -3.58
N GLN A 85 -6.24 -5.92 -2.30
CA GLN A 85 -5.82 -4.81 -1.43
C GLN A 85 -4.72 -3.97 -2.11
N ARG A 86 -3.65 -4.64 -2.58
CA ARG A 86 -2.54 -3.95 -3.26
C ARG A 86 -2.92 -3.32 -4.58
N ALA A 87 -3.80 -3.95 -5.34
CA ALA A 87 -4.28 -3.37 -6.58
C ALA A 87 -5.05 -2.06 -6.33
N ILE A 88 -5.81 -2.00 -5.22
CA ILE A 88 -6.54 -0.79 -4.79
C ILE A 88 -5.55 0.29 -4.36
N GLU A 89 -4.60 -0.05 -3.48
CA GLU A 89 -3.55 0.88 -3.04
C GLU A 89 -2.75 1.44 -4.23
N ALA A 90 -2.25 0.56 -5.11
CA ALA A 90 -1.49 0.97 -6.28
C ALA A 90 -2.33 1.86 -7.23
N LYS A 91 -3.62 1.58 -7.38
CA LYS A 91 -4.51 2.40 -8.23
C LYS A 91 -4.68 3.81 -7.64
N TRP A 92 -4.84 3.94 -6.33
CA TRP A 92 -4.97 5.24 -5.68
C TRP A 92 -3.65 6.02 -5.70
N VAL A 93 -2.55 5.40 -5.29
CA VAL A 93 -1.22 6.04 -5.28
C VAL A 93 -0.83 6.51 -6.67
N ASN A 94 -0.96 5.65 -7.69
CA ASN A 94 -0.68 6.03 -9.07
C ASN A 94 -1.67 7.09 -9.58
N GLY A 95 -2.96 6.96 -9.24
CA GLY A 95 -3.99 7.92 -9.63
C GLY A 95 -3.69 9.34 -9.14
N PHE A 96 -3.29 9.49 -7.87
CA PHE A 96 -2.91 10.79 -7.31
C PHE A 96 -1.58 11.30 -7.87
N ALA A 97 -0.63 10.42 -8.18
CA ALA A 97 0.60 10.82 -8.85
C ALA A 97 0.31 11.41 -10.24
N TYR A 98 -0.53 10.74 -11.05
CA TYR A 98 -0.96 11.26 -12.35
C TYR A 98 -1.77 12.55 -12.23
N LEU A 99 -2.64 12.65 -11.21
CA LEU A 99 -3.39 13.88 -10.95
C LEU A 99 -2.44 15.05 -10.64
N GLY A 100 -1.40 14.84 -9.84
CA GLY A 100 -0.40 15.87 -9.56
C GLY A 100 0.36 16.34 -10.80
N ILE A 101 0.73 15.42 -11.69
CA ILE A 101 1.35 15.75 -12.98
C ILE A 101 0.38 16.54 -13.86
N LEU A 102 -0.88 16.11 -13.93
CA LEU A 102 -1.91 16.80 -14.71
C LEU A 102 -2.13 18.23 -14.20
N ILE A 103 -2.24 18.41 -12.88
CA ILE A 103 -2.36 19.73 -12.27
C ILE A 103 -1.16 20.60 -12.64
N ALA A 104 0.08 20.10 -12.48
CA ALA A 104 1.29 20.82 -12.85
C ALA A 104 1.29 21.25 -14.33
N ALA A 105 0.86 20.37 -15.22
CA ALA A 105 0.80 20.67 -16.65
C ALA A 105 -0.21 21.79 -16.95
N VAL A 106 -1.43 21.66 -16.42
CA VAL A 106 -2.52 22.62 -16.66
C VAL A 106 -2.23 23.98 -16.02
N THR A 107 -1.74 24.01 -14.78
CA THR A 107 -1.42 25.28 -14.10
C THR A 107 -0.26 25.99 -14.75
N GLY A 108 0.78 25.27 -15.19
CA GLY A 108 1.90 25.87 -15.92
C GLY A 108 1.45 26.52 -17.22
N ILE A 109 0.57 25.86 -17.99
CA ILE A 109 -0.01 26.43 -19.22
C ILE A 109 -0.87 27.65 -18.89
N ALA A 110 -1.73 27.57 -17.88
CA ALA A 110 -2.60 28.67 -17.49
C ALA A 110 -1.78 29.93 -17.10
N ILE A 111 -0.68 29.76 -16.37
CA ILE A 111 0.21 30.87 -15.99
C ILE A 111 0.84 31.51 -17.23
N VAL A 112 1.38 30.71 -18.14
CA VAL A 112 2.00 31.20 -19.38
C VAL A 112 1.01 31.99 -20.24
N LEU A 113 -0.23 31.52 -20.35
CA LEU A 113 -1.26 32.18 -21.15
C LEU A 113 -1.81 33.45 -20.47
N TRP A 114 -1.92 33.47 -19.14
CA TRP A 114 -2.50 34.60 -18.43
C TRP A 114 -1.53 35.78 -18.34
N VAL A 115 -0.26 35.53 -18.06
CA VAL A 115 0.74 36.58 -17.84
C VAL A 115 1.16 37.22 -19.18
N PRO A 116 0.92 38.52 -19.39
CA PRO A 116 1.22 39.19 -20.68
C PRO A 116 2.72 39.13 -21.04
N PHE A 117 3.62 39.23 -20.06
CA PHE A 117 5.07 39.12 -20.29
C PHE A 117 5.49 37.85 -21.04
N PHE A 118 4.87 36.70 -20.74
CA PHE A 118 5.19 35.43 -21.39
C PHE A 118 4.57 35.31 -22.79
N ARG A 119 3.46 36.02 -23.06
CA ARG A 119 2.84 36.05 -24.39
C ARG A 119 3.72 36.76 -25.41
N ASP A 120 4.47 37.78 -24.97
CA ASP A 120 5.33 38.58 -25.85
C ASP A 120 6.71 37.94 -26.08
N SER A 121 7.11 36.96 -25.27
CA SER A 121 8.40 36.27 -25.39
C SER A 121 8.29 34.76 -25.20
N LEU A 122 8.20 34.04 -26.32
CA LEU A 122 8.09 32.58 -26.38
C LEU A 122 9.26 31.86 -25.68
N ILE A 123 10.47 32.43 -25.76
CA ILE A 123 11.67 31.84 -25.14
C ILE A 123 11.53 31.83 -23.62
N TRP A 124 11.16 32.96 -23.01
CA TRP A 124 10.97 33.05 -21.55
C TRP A 124 9.79 32.21 -21.08
N ALA A 125 8.71 32.15 -21.86
CA ALA A 125 7.59 31.25 -21.60
C ALA A 125 8.03 29.78 -21.53
N THR A 126 8.86 29.35 -22.48
CA THR A 126 9.35 27.96 -22.57
C THR A 126 10.28 27.62 -21.41
N VAL A 127 11.23 28.51 -21.09
CA VAL A 127 12.15 28.31 -19.96
C VAL A 127 11.40 28.24 -18.64
N PHE A 128 10.46 29.16 -18.41
CA PHE A 128 9.63 29.15 -17.21
C PHE A 128 8.78 27.89 -17.13
N TYR A 129 8.07 27.52 -18.19
CA TYR A 129 7.21 26.34 -18.21
C TYR A 129 8.01 25.06 -17.97
N GLY A 130 9.18 24.92 -18.59
CA GLY A 130 10.08 23.79 -18.35
C GLY A 130 10.53 23.69 -16.90
N ALA A 131 10.98 24.81 -16.31
CA ALA A 131 11.37 24.85 -14.90
C ALA A 131 10.18 24.56 -13.96
N TYR A 132 9.02 25.12 -14.26
CA TYR A 132 7.79 24.91 -13.51
C TYR A 132 7.36 23.44 -13.56
N LEU A 133 7.39 22.81 -14.74
CA LEU A 133 7.06 21.39 -14.88
C LEU A 133 8.03 20.51 -14.09
N LEU A 134 9.34 20.77 -14.18
CA LEU A 134 10.34 19.98 -13.44
C LEU A 134 10.11 20.03 -11.92
N VAL A 135 9.81 21.20 -11.38
CA VAL A 135 9.52 21.37 -9.95
C VAL A 135 8.14 20.81 -9.60
N GLY A 136 7.12 21.19 -10.37
CA GLY A 136 5.72 20.80 -10.16
C GLY A 136 5.51 19.29 -10.24
N SER A 137 6.11 18.62 -11.23
CA SER A 137 6.02 17.16 -11.39
C SER A 137 6.78 16.38 -10.32
N ARG A 138 7.69 17.03 -9.58
CA ARG A 138 8.38 16.43 -8.44
C ARG A 138 7.59 16.61 -7.15
N VAL A 139 7.09 17.83 -6.93
CA VAL A 139 6.48 18.26 -5.66
C VAL A 139 5.02 17.83 -5.56
N LEU A 140 4.20 18.10 -6.59
CA LEU A 140 2.75 17.84 -6.53
C LEU A 140 2.43 16.35 -6.40
N PRO A 141 3.04 15.43 -7.17
CA PRO A 141 2.82 13.99 -6.98
C PRO A 141 3.27 13.49 -5.61
N ALA A 142 4.36 14.03 -5.06
CA ALA A 142 4.84 13.63 -3.73
C ALA A 142 3.84 14.04 -2.64
N ILE A 143 3.31 15.26 -2.71
CA ILE A 143 2.30 15.75 -1.75
C ILE A 143 0.98 15.01 -1.92
N LEU A 144 0.45 14.94 -3.15
CA LEU A 144 -0.86 14.34 -3.40
C LEU A 144 -0.84 12.82 -3.21
N GLY A 145 0.17 12.14 -3.73
CA GLY A 145 0.35 10.70 -3.59
C GLY A 145 0.58 10.30 -2.13
N GLY A 146 1.55 10.93 -1.46
CA GLY A 146 1.91 10.58 -0.09
C GLY A 146 0.90 11.03 0.97
N TYR A 147 0.34 12.23 0.86
CA TYR A 147 -0.58 12.72 1.90
C TYR A 147 -2.01 12.22 1.73
N TYR A 148 -2.53 12.26 0.50
CA TYR A 148 -3.93 11.93 0.23
C TYR A 148 -4.10 10.51 -0.32
N GLY A 149 -3.22 10.08 -1.22
CA GLY A 149 -3.27 8.76 -1.85
C GLY A 149 -3.09 7.63 -0.86
N ASP A 150 -2.10 7.76 0.03
CA ASP A 150 -1.86 6.76 1.07
C ASP A 150 -3.06 6.67 2.02
N ARG A 151 -3.52 7.78 2.62
CA ARG A 151 -4.63 7.74 3.57
C ARG A 151 -5.91 7.13 2.99
N ILE A 152 -6.36 7.62 1.83
CA ILE A 152 -7.62 7.17 1.22
C ILE A 152 -7.48 5.74 0.67
N GLY A 153 -6.34 5.46 0.03
CA GLY A 153 -6.04 4.13 -0.52
C GLY A 153 -5.99 3.07 0.56
N TYR A 154 -5.23 3.32 1.64
CA TYR A 154 -5.09 2.40 2.76
C TYR A 154 -6.41 2.19 3.49
N GLU A 155 -7.15 3.24 3.85
CA GLU A 155 -8.42 3.09 4.55
C GLU A 155 -9.41 2.23 3.75
N LYS A 156 -9.56 2.52 2.45
CA LYS A 156 -10.49 1.78 1.60
C LYS A 156 -10.08 0.33 1.41
N ALA A 157 -8.79 0.08 1.13
CA ALA A 157 -8.28 -1.26 0.96
C ALA A 157 -8.40 -2.08 2.26
N ARG A 158 -8.18 -1.44 3.42
CA ARG A 158 -8.31 -2.07 4.75
C ARG A 158 -9.74 -2.46 5.09
N VAL A 159 -10.73 -1.60 4.79
CA VAL A 159 -12.15 -1.92 5.02
C VAL A 159 -12.57 -3.17 4.24
N GLU A 160 -12.21 -3.25 2.96
CA GLU A 160 -12.53 -4.41 2.11
C GLU A 160 -11.82 -5.68 2.60
N THR A 161 -10.55 -5.56 2.99
CA THR A 161 -9.75 -6.69 3.48
C THR A 161 -10.30 -7.22 4.81
N ARG A 162 -10.72 -6.33 5.73
CA ARG A 162 -11.34 -6.70 7.00
C ARG A 162 -12.66 -7.43 6.81
N ALA A 163 -13.52 -6.94 5.89
CA ALA A 163 -14.78 -7.60 5.57
C ALA A 163 -14.55 -9.01 5.03
N ALA A 164 -13.63 -9.16 4.07
CA ALA A 164 -13.27 -10.47 3.51
C ALA A 164 -12.68 -11.42 4.56
N TRP A 165 -11.88 -10.89 5.49
CA TRP A 165 -11.36 -11.69 6.59
C TRP A 165 -12.45 -12.20 7.52
N VAL A 166 -13.38 -11.33 7.94
CA VAL A 166 -14.51 -11.74 8.82
C VAL A 166 -15.34 -12.83 8.15
N GLU A 167 -15.64 -12.68 6.86
CA GLU A 167 -16.35 -13.70 6.07
C GLU A 167 -15.58 -15.02 6.03
N TRP A 168 -14.27 -14.97 5.75
CA TRP A 168 -13.42 -16.15 5.70
C TRP A 168 -13.29 -16.84 7.07
N VAL A 169 -13.22 -16.07 8.16
CA VAL A 169 -13.23 -16.62 9.53
C VAL A 169 -14.57 -17.28 9.88
N ALA A 170 -15.69 -16.74 9.38
CA ALA A 170 -17.00 -17.34 9.57
C ALA A 170 -17.16 -18.64 8.75
N ALA A 171 -16.62 -18.69 7.53
CA ALA A 171 -16.70 -19.86 6.65
C ALA A 171 -15.78 -21.03 7.06
N ARG A 172 -14.68 -20.75 7.77
CA ARG A 172 -13.74 -21.77 8.29
C ARG A 172 -14.12 -22.34 9.67
N GLY A 173 -15.29 -21.98 10.18
CA GLY A 173 -15.85 -22.38 11.47
C GLY A 173 -16.62 -23.68 11.39
#